data_AF-A0A2E3H4T7-F1
#
_entry.id   AF-A0A2E3H4T7-F1
#
_cell.length_a   1.000
_cell.length_b   1.000
_cell.length_c   1.000
_cell.angle_alpha   90.00
_cell.angle_beta   90.00
_cell.angle_gamma   90.00
#
_symmetry.space_group_name_H-M   'P 1'
#
loop_
_entity.id
_entity.type
_entity.pdbx_description
1 polymer ?
#
loop_
_entity_poly.entity_id
_entity_poly.type
_entity_poly.pdbx_seq_one_letter_code
_entity_poly.pdbx_strand_id
1 'polypeptide(L)' 'MSCPICEKETNAKYRPFCSKHCADLDLARWFKGSYSVPSTDPEDVEKALDALERGATPEDDEPTRH' A
#
# COMPACT_ATOMS: atom_id res chain seq x y z
N MET A 1 21.27 -7.41 -9.64
CA MET A 1 19.84 -7.14 -9.35
C MET A 1 19.65 -5.63 -9.28
N SER A 2 18.51 -5.13 -9.72
CA SER A 2 18.12 -3.72 -9.64
C SER A 2 17.24 -3.46 -8.42
N CYS A 3 17.34 -2.25 -7.87
CA CYS A 3 16.47 -1.78 -6.79
C CYS A 3 15.02 -1.68 -7.30
N PRO A 4 14.02 -2.29 -6.64
CA PRO A 4 12.63 -2.26 -7.11
C PRO A 4 11.96 -0.87 -6.97
N ILE A 5 12.62 0.07 -6.28
CA ILE A 5 12.07 1.41 -6.01
C ILE A 5 12.58 2.45 -7.01
N CYS A 6 13.82 2.32 -7.49
CA CYS A 6 14.46 3.34 -8.34
C CYS A 6 15.41 2.76 -9.41
N GLU A 7 15.42 1.44 -9.60
CA GLU A 7 16.13 0.71 -10.66
C GLU A 7 17.66 0.74 -10.62
N LYS A 8 18.25 1.50 -9.69
CA LYS A 8 19.71 1.52 -9.45
C LYS A 8 20.26 0.18 -8.99
N GLU A 9 21.56 -0.03 -9.15
CA GLU A 9 22.25 -1.23 -8.67
C GLU A 9 22.07 -1.41 -7.15
N THR A 10 21.74 -2.64 -6.72
CA THR A 10 21.52 -2.96 -5.30
C THR A 10 22.81 -2.89 -4.49
N ASN A 11 22.73 -2.38 -3.27
CA ASN A 11 23.85 -2.43 -2.33
C ASN A 11 23.73 -3.68 -1.44
N ALA A 12 24.84 -4.39 -1.22
CA ALA A 12 24.85 -5.63 -0.43
C ALA A 12 24.22 -5.50 0.97
N LYS A 13 24.44 -4.35 1.65
CA LYS A 13 23.89 -4.07 2.98
C LYS A 13 22.37 -3.85 2.97
N TYR A 14 21.83 -3.38 1.85
CA TYR A 14 20.43 -2.94 1.74
C TYR A 14 19.61 -3.80 0.79
N ARG A 15 20.10 -4.96 0.33
CA ARG A 15 19.37 -5.82 -0.61
C ARG A 15 17.96 -6.14 -0.08
N PRO A 16 16.91 -6.06 -0.92
CA PRO A 16 16.94 -5.90 -2.38
C PRO A 16 17.05 -4.44 -2.89
N PHE A 17 17.36 -3.47 -2.03
CA PHE A 17 17.40 -2.04 -2.37
C PHE A 17 18.82 -1.50 -2.60
N CYS A 18 18.91 -0.29 -3.14
CA CYS A 18 20.18 0.43 -3.28
C CYS A 18 20.58 1.23 -2.03
N SER A 19 19.65 1.55 -1.13
CA SER A 19 19.90 2.39 0.06
C SER A 19 18.82 2.22 1.14
N LYS A 20 19.09 2.72 2.36
CA LYS A 20 18.09 2.82 3.44
C LYS A 20 16.86 3.61 3.00
N HIS A 21 17.06 4.73 2.30
CA HIS A 21 15.95 5.58 1.85
C HIS A 21 14.96 4.82 0.96
N CYS A 22 15.44 3.98 0.03
CA CYS A 22 14.55 3.17 -0.79
C CYS A 22 13.83 2.08 0.01
N ALA A 23 14.46 1.50 1.03
CA ALA A 23 13.77 0.57 1.94
C ALA A 23 12.65 1.27 2.74
N ASP A 24 12.91 2.49 3.24
CA ASP A 24 11.92 3.27 3.98
C ASP A 24 10.73 3.69 3.07
N LEU A 25 11.00 4.04 1.80
CA LEU A 25 9.95 4.35 0.82
C LEU A 25 9.08 3.14 0.51
N ASP A 26 9.69 1.95 0.37
CA ASP A 26 8.92 0.72 0.19
C ASP A 26 8.00 0.47 1.37
N LEU A 27 8.53 0.58 2.60
CA LEU A 27 7.73 0.44 3.82
C LEU A 27 6.58 1.46 3.89
N ALA A 28 6.80 2.70 3.46
CA ALA A 28 5.74 3.69 3.40
C ALA A 28 4.64 3.31 2.40
N ARG A 29 4.97 2.68 1.26
CA ARG A 29 3.98 2.15 0.30
C ARG A 29 3.16 1.02 0.90
N TRP A 30 3.79 0.15 1.71
CA TRP A 30 3.09 -0.88 2.48
C TRP A 30 2.06 -0.26 3.43
N PHE A 31 2.46 0.70 4.27
CA PHE A 31 1.52 1.32 5.22
C PHE A 31 0.41 2.14 4.56
N LYS A 32 0.64 2.65 3.34
CA LYS A 32 -0.40 3.33 2.55
C LYS A 32 -1.31 2.37 1.79
N GLY A 33 -1.15 1.05 1.95
CA GLY A 33 -1.95 0.07 1.22
C GLY A 33 -1.71 0.08 -0.30
N SER A 34 -0.61 0.65 -0.79
CA SER A 34 -0.31 0.69 -2.23
C SER A 34 -0.02 -0.69 -2.83
N TYR A 35 0.24 -1.69 -1.99
CA TYR A 35 0.41 -3.10 -2.36
C TYR A 35 -0.83 -3.94 -2.01
N SER A 36 -2.03 -3.35 -2.13
CA SER A 36 -3.30 -4.05 -1.97
C SER A 36 -3.73 -4.77 -3.25
N VAL A 37 -4.57 -5.78 -3.10
CA VAL A 37 -5.22 -6.49 -4.21
C VAL A 37 -6.73 -6.31 -4.03
N PRO A 38 -7.49 -5.97 -5.09
CA PRO A 38 -8.94 -5.87 -5.00
C PRO A 38 -9.58 -7.19 -4.54
N SER A 39 -10.66 -7.11 -3.75
CA SER A 39 -11.45 -8.30 -3.42
C SER A 39 -12.12 -8.85 -4.68
N THR A 40 -12.30 -10.17 -4.70
CA THR A 40 -13.06 -10.88 -5.74
C THR A 40 -14.39 -11.42 -5.22
N ASP A 41 -14.68 -11.20 -3.93
CA ASP A 41 -15.96 -11.53 -3.32
C ASP A 41 -17.02 -10.52 -3.82
N PRO A 42 -18.13 -10.99 -4.43
CA PRO A 42 -19.21 -10.11 -4.88
C PRO A 42 -19.77 -9.22 -3.76
N GLU A 43 -19.85 -9.70 -2.53
CA GLU A 43 -20.40 -8.92 -1.41
C GLU A 43 -19.49 -7.74 -1.02
N ASP A 44 -18.18 -7.92 -1.08
CA ASP A 44 -17.22 -6.86 -0.77
C ASP A 44 -17.24 -5.77 -1.85
N VAL A 45 -17.43 -6.17 -3.11
CA VAL A 45 -17.54 -5.23 -4.24
C VAL A 45 -18.82 -4.40 -4.12
N GLU A 46 -19.95 -5.04 -3.78
CA GLU A 46 -21.23 -4.34 -3.56
C GLU A 46 -21.11 -3.32 -2.42
N LYS A 47 -20.54 -3.74 -1.27
CA LYS A 47 -20.30 -2.82 -0.13
C LYS A 47 -19.40 -1.64 -0.50
N ALA A 48 -18.37 -1.86 -1.31
CA ALA A 48 -17.46 -0.80 -1.75
C ALA A 48 -18.17 0.22 -2.67
N LEU A 49 -19.03 -0.25 -3.59
CA LEU A 49 -19.84 0.62 -4.44
C LEU A 49 -20.84 1.44 -3.62
N ASP A 50 -21.54 0.81 -2.69
CA ASP A 50 -22.48 1.48 -1.79
C ASP A 50 -21.79 2.55 -0.93
N ALA A 51 -20.54 2.33 -0.50
CA ALA A 51 -19.76 3.31 0.25
C ALA A 51 -19.43 4.54 -0.60
N LEU A 52 -19.04 4.34 -1.87
CA LEU A 52 -18.74 5.41 -2.82
C LEU A 52 -19.99 6.23 -3.16
N GLU A 53 -21.14 5.58 -3.37
CA GLU A 53 -22.41 6.26 -3.66
C GLU A 53 -22.88 7.13 -2.49
N ARG A 54 -22.67 6.67 -1.26
CA ARG A 54 -22.98 7.42 -0.04
C ARG A 54 -21.97 8.54 0.25
N GLY A 55 -20.91 8.65 -0.54
CA GLY A 55 -19.85 9.64 -0.33
C GLY A 55 -19.04 9.42 0.94
N ALA A 56 -19.05 8.20 1.49
CA ALA A 56 -18.24 7.84 2.65
C ALA A 56 -16.77 7.79 2.24
N THR A 57 -15.89 8.43 3.01
CA THR A 57 -14.45 8.30 2.79
C THR A 57 -13.95 7.05 3.51
N PRO A 58 -12.80 6.48 3.10
CA PRO A 58 -12.15 5.40 3.84
C PRO A 58 -11.83 5.76 5.30
N GLU A 59 -11.86 7.05 5.67
CA GLU A 59 -11.61 7.54 7.04
C GLU A 59 -12.82 7.33 7.96
N ASP A 60 -14.04 7.19 7.41
CA ASP A 60 -15.27 7.03 8.18
C ASP A 60 -15.41 5.64 8.84
N ASP A 61 -14.62 4.65 8.39
CA ASP A 61 -14.62 3.26 8.90
C ASP A 61 -13.41 2.96 9.82
N GLU A 62 -12.55 3.94 10.11
CA GLU A 62 -11.41 3.73 11.02
C GLU A 62 -11.89 3.69 12.49
N PRO A 63 -11.71 2.58 13.24
CA PRO A 63 -12.05 2.55 14.65
C PRO A 63 -11.14 3.54 15.38
N THR A 64 -11.74 4.51 16.07
CA THR A 64 -11.03 5.61 16.74
C THR A 64 -9.92 5.04 17.63
N ARG A 65 -8.67 5.16 17.19
CA ARG A 65 -7.52 4.73 17.97
C ARG A 65 -7.31 5.72 19.11
N HIS A 66 -7.59 5.27 20.33
CA HIS A 66 -7.27 5.99 21.58
C HIS A 66 -5.77 6.10 21.83
#